data_AF-A0A930YSR9-F1
#
_entry.id   AF-A0A930YSR9-F1
#
_cell.length_a   1.000
_cell.length_b   1.000
_cell.length_c   1.000
_cell.angle_alpha   90.00
_cell.angle_beta   90.00
_cell.angle_gamma   90.00
#
_symmetry.space_group_name_H-M   'P 1'
#
loop_
_entity.id
_entity.type
_entity.pdbx_description
1 polymer ?
#
loop_
_entity_poly.entity_id
_entity_poly.type
_entity_poly.pdbx_seq_one_letter_code
_entity_poly.pdbx_strand_id
1 'polypeptide(L)'
;AEEYNLEPAVEVSRAKAAVAAAVEVHETVDPVNVGRQVFEDRPEICERYEARAAEKHLPEEVSVKRGPAGRITRSHKIRTDTGIEITFPSEMTNHPGFLEFTRESDGRMTISIKNVAHIENR
;
A
#
# COMPACT_ATOMS: atom_id res chain seq x y z
N ALA A 1 -8.87 -7.75 -3.34
CA ALA A 1 -8.92 -6.46 -4.06
C ALA A 1 -10.06 -6.48 -5.08
N GLU A 2 -9.96 -7.27 -6.15
CA GLU A 2 -10.99 -7.34 -7.21
C GLU A 2 -12.38 -7.74 -6.70
N GLU A 3 -12.45 -8.75 -5.81
CA GLU A 3 -13.69 -9.21 -5.15
C GLU A 3 -14.41 -8.10 -4.34
N TYR A 4 -13.70 -7.02 -4.00
CA TYR A 4 -14.20 -5.90 -3.18
C TYR A 4 -14.14 -4.55 -3.92
N ASN A 5 -14.06 -4.57 -5.26
CA ASN A 5 -13.94 -3.36 -6.09
C ASN A 5 -12.75 -2.45 -5.75
N LEU A 6 -11.69 -3.02 -5.16
CA LEU A 6 -10.45 -2.29 -4.86
C LEU A 6 -9.46 -2.44 -6.02
N GLU A 7 -8.65 -1.40 -6.23
CA GLU A 7 -7.60 -1.40 -7.25
C GLU A 7 -6.40 -2.26 -6.79
N PRO A 8 -6.11 -3.41 -7.44
CA PRO A 8 -5.05 -4.31 -6.99
C PRO A 8 -3.68 -3.65 -6.91
N ALA A 9 -3.35 -2.73 -7.82
CA ALA A 9 -2.07 -2.03 -7.79
C ALA A 9 -1.89 -1.18 -6.52
N VAL A 10 -2.96 -0.54 -6.04
CA VAL A 10 -2.95 0.28 -4.82
C VAL A 10 -2.80 -0.61 -3.59
N GLU A 11 -3.57 -1.70 -3.51
CA GLU A 11 -3.50 -2.61 -2.36
C GLU A 11 -2.16 -3.34 -2.27
N VAL A 12 -1.55 -3.70 -3.41
CA VAL A 12 -0.18 -4.22 -3.47
C VAL A 12 0.83 -3.15 -3.02
N SER A 13 0.63 -1.88 -3.37
CA SER A 13 1.50 -0.79 -2.91
C SER A 13 1.44 -0.61 -1.40
N ARG A 14 0.23 -0.62 -0.82
CA ARG A 14 0.01 -0.54 0.63
C ARG A 14 0.64 -1.72 1.37
N ALA A 15 0.45 -2.93 0.85
CA ALA A 15 1.10 -4.13 1.39
C ALA A 15 2.62 -4.02 1.36
N LYS A 16 3.20 -3.55 0.25
CA LYS A 16 4.66 -3.31 0.17
C LYS A 16 5.14 -2.27 1.18
N ALA A 17 4.38 -1.20 1.39
CA ALA A 17 4.72 -0.18 2.39
C ALA A 17 4.66 -0.73 3.82
N ALA A 18 3.61 -1.49 4.17
CA ALA A 18 3.47 -2.15 5.47
C ALA A 18 4.61 -3.16 5.71
N VAL A 19 4.96 -3.96 4.71
CA VAL A 19 6.12 -4.88 4.76
C VAL A 19 7.43 -4.10 4.96
N ALA A 20 7.65 -3.02 4.22
CA ALA A 20 8.87 -2.21 4.35
C ALA A 20 9.00 -1.59 5.75
N ALA A 21 7.91 -1.03 6.29
CA ALA A 21 7.86 -0.50 7.65
C ALA A 21 8.14 -1.59 8.70
N ALA A 22 7.56 -2.79 8.53
CA ALA A 22 7.83 -3.92 9.41
C ALA A 22 9.32 -4.34 9.37
N VAL A 23 9.94 -4.36 8.18
CA VAL A 23 11.36 -4.73 8.00
C VAL A 23 12.34 -3.67 8.53
N GLU A 24 11.94 -2.40 8.59
CA GLU A 24 12.74 -1.33 9.20
C GLU A 24 12.91 -1.56 10.70
N VAL A 25 11.84 -1.99 11.38
CA VAL A 25 11.80 -2.19 12.83
C VAL A 25 12.23 -3.61 13.23
N HIS A 26 11.90 -4.62 12.44
CA HIS A 26 12.10 -6.04 12.71
C HIS A 26 12.77 -6.75 11.52
N GLU A 27 13.50 -7.84 11.72
CA GLU A 27 14.09 -8.63 10.61
C GLU A 27 13.11 -9.70 10.05
N THR A 28 11.91 -9.71 10.62
CA THR A 28 10.79 -10.60 10.28
C THR A 28 9.56 -9.79 9.94
N VAL A 29 8.70 -10.37 9.10
CA VAL A 29 7.42 -9.80 8.71
C VAL A 29 6.33 -10.80 8.98
N ASP A 30 5.32 -10.39 9.73
CA ASP A 30 4.08 -11.16 9.92
C ASP A 30 3.08 -10.79 8.80
N PRO A 31 2.77 -11.73 7.88
CA PRO A 31 1.83 -11.48 6.78
C PRO A 31 0.41 -11.14 7.25
N VAL A 32 -0.05 -11.70 8.37
CA VAL A 32 -1.36 -11.43 8.94
C VAL A 32 -1.42 -10.02 9.49
N ASN A 33 -0.39 -9.60 10.22
CA ASN A 33 -0.28 -8.23 10.73
C ASN A 33 -0.18 -7.19 9.61
N VAL A 34 0.55 -7.50 8.53
CA VAL A 34 0.58 -6.68 7.31
C VAL A 34 -0.83 -6.51 6.72
N GLY A 35 -1.60 -7.60 6.61
CA GLY A 35 -2.99 -7.54 6.17
C GLY A 35 -3.86 -6.63 7.05
N ARG A 36 -3.72 -6.75 8.37
CA ARG A 36 -4.42 -5.91 9.36
C ARG A 36 -4.12 -4.42 9.18
N GLN A 37 -2.87 -4.07 8.94
CA GLN A 37 -2.47 -2.68 8.68
C GLN A 37 -3.02 -2.17 7.34
N VAL A 38 -2.98 -2.98 6.29
CA VAL A 38 -3.47 -2.58 4.95
C VAL A 38 -4.98 -2.36 4.93
N PHE A 39 -5.72 -3.15 5.72
CA PHE A 39 -7.18 -3.13 5.77
C PHE A 39 -7.74 -2.63 7.10
N GLU A 40 -6.99 -1.83 7.86
CA GLU A 40 -7.36 -1.35 9.20
C GLU A 40 -8.75 -0.68 9.21
N ASP A 41 -9.03 0.16 8.21
CA ASP A 41 -10.31 0.86 8.05
C ASP A 41 -11.43 -0.01 7.45
N ARG A 42 -11.14 -1.29 7.14
CA ARG A 42 -12.02 -2.20 6.38
C ARG A 42 -12.08 -3.59 7.03
N PRO A 43 -12.77 -3.74 8.18
CA PRO A 43 -12.76 -4.97 8.98
C PRO A 43 -13.27 -6.20 8.20
N GLU A 44 -14.26 -6.02 7.34
CA GLU A 44 -14.80 -7.09 6.47
C GLU A 44 -13.77 -7.65 5.47
N ILE A 45 -12.85 -6.82 4.99
CA ILE A 45 -11.77 -7.23 4.07
C ILE A 45 -10.61 -7.82 4.85
N CYS A 46 -10.35 -7.28 6.04
CA CYS A 46 -9.37 -7.82 6.99
C CYS A 46 -9.70 -9.26 7.38
N GLU A 47 -10.93 -9.53 7.82
CA GLU A 47 -11.38 -10.89 8.19
C GLU A 47 -11.24 -11.87 7.02
N ARG A 48 -11.61 -11.45 5.80
CA ARG A 48 -11.46 -12.27 4.60
C ARG A 48 -9.99 -12.55 4.28
N TYR A 49 -9.13 -11.56 4.42
CA TYR A 49 -7.70 -11.71 4.21
C TYR A 49 -7.12 -12.71 5.22
N GLU A 50 -7.48 -12.59 6.50
CA GLU A 50 -7.04 -13.50 7.57
C GLU A 50 -7.50 -14.94 7.32
N ALA A 51 -8.77 -15.13 6.93
CA ALA A 51 -9.29 -16.45 6.57
C ALA A 51 -8.50 -17.07 5.41
N ARG A 52 -8.19 -16.30 4.36
CA ARG A 52 -7.38 -16.79 3.24
C ARG A 52 -5.91 -17.02 3.60
N ALA A 53 -5.36 -16.23 4.51
CA ALA A 53 -4.01 -16.42 5.03
C ALA A 53 -3.90 -17.74 5.79
N ALA A 54 -4.91 -18.04 6.62
CA ALA A 54 -5.03 -19.31 7.34
C ALA A 54 -5.23 -20.51 6.39
N GLU A 55 -6.14 -20.40 5.41
CA GLU A 55 -6.35 -21.44 4.39
C GLU A 55 -5.07 -21.76 3.61
N LYS A 56 -4.28 -20.73 3.28
CA LYS A 56 -3.00 -20.88 2.59
C LYS A 56 -1.84 -21.26 3.49
N HIS A 57 -2.08 -21.42 4.80
CA HIS A 57 -1.07 -21.75 5.79
C HIS A 57 0.14 -20.83 5.69
N LEU A 58 -0.13 -19.51 5.58
CA LEU A 58 0.95 -18.53 5.57
C LEU A 58 1.73 -18.65 6.88
N PRO A 59 3.07 -18.61 6.82
CA PRO A 59 3.90 -18.65 8.01
C PRO A 59 3.61 -17.44 8.90
N GLU A 60 3.67 -17.63 10.22
CA GLU A 60 3.49 -16.56 11.21
C GLU A 60 4.55 -15.46 11.06
N GLU A 61 5.77 -15.83 10.69
CA GLU A 61 6.85 -14.90 10.40
C GLU A 61 7.61 -15.29 9.13
N VAL A 62 7.88 -14.29 8.28
CA VAL A 62 8.75 -14.41 7.11
C VAL A 62 10.02 -13.63 7.38
N SER A 63 11.17 -14.32 7.47
CA SER A 63 12.47 -13.67 7.62
C SER A 63 12.91 -13.02 6.31
N VAL A 64 13.27 -11.74 6.37
CA VAL A 64 13.70 -10.98 5.19
C VAL A 64 15.19 -10.72 5.29
N LYS A 65 15.99 -11.31 4.39
CA LYS A 65 17.44 -11.07 4.36
C LYS A 65 17.71 -9.61 4.00
N ARG A 66 18.26 -8.85 4.95
CA ARG A 66 18.80 -7.50 4.71
C ARG A 66 20.00 -7.60 3.74
N GLY A 67 19.74 -7.49 2.44
CA GLY A 67 20.81 -7.30 1.45
C GLY A 67 21.46 -5.92 1.61
N PRO A 68 22.60 -5.63 0.95
CA PRO A 68 23.26 -4.31 0.99
C PRO A 68 22.40 -3.15 0.45
N ALA A 69 21.21 -3.47 -0.05
CA ALA A 69 20.15 -2.55 -0.46
C ALA A 69 19.37 -1.96 0.73
N GLY A 70 20.06 -1.52 1.78
CA GLY A 70 19.50 -0.65 2.84
C GLY A 70 19.07 0.73 2.32
N ARG A 71 19.07 0.96 1.01
CA ARG A 71 18.29 2.03 0.36
C ARG A 71 16.87 1.52 0.15
N ILE A 72 16.15 1.43 1.26
CA ILE A 72 14.70 1.39 1.28
C ILE A 72 14.19 2.48 0.34
N THR A 73 13.30 2.08 -0.56
CA THR A 73 12.69 2.92 -1.59
C THR A 73 11.95 4.08 -0.90
N ARG A 74 12.62 5.22 -0.75
CA ARG A 74 12.08 6.44 -0.14
C ARG A 74 10.90 7.04 -0.92
N SER A 75 10.71 6.63 -2.18
CA SER A 75 9.64 7.12 -3.03
C SER A 75 8.95 6.01 -3.81
N HIS A 76 7.64 6.16 -3.98
CA HIS A 76 6.82 5.44 -4.94
C HIS A 76 6.64 6.26 -6.21
N LYS A 77 6.53 5.56 -7.35
CA LYS A 77 6.16 6.13 -8.63
C LYS A 77 4.92 5.40 -9.16
N ILE A 78 3.91 6.17 -9.53
CA ILE A 78 2.71 5.70 -10.23
C ILE A 78 2.69 6.34 -11.61
N ARG A 79 2.27 5.58 -12.62
CA ARG A 79 2.03 6.06 -13.97
C ARG A 79 0.60 5.75 -14.37
N THR A 80 -0.13 6.76 -14.83
CA THR A 80 -1.49 6.60 -15.34
C THR A 80 -1.48 6.06 -16.77
N ASP A 81 -2.63 5.60 -17.25
CA ASP A 81 -2.88 5.24 -18.65
C ASP A 81 -2.76 6.45 -19.60
N THR A 82 -3.03 7.66 -19.10
CA THR A 82 -2.81 8.93 -19.81
C THR A 82 -1.34 9.36 -19.86
N GLY A 83 -0.43 8.63 -19.21
CA GLY A 83 1.00 8.91 -19.21
C GLY A 83 1.47 9.93 -18.17
N ILE A 84 0.60 10.33 -17.23
CA ILE A 84 0.96 11.18 -16.09
C ILE A 84 1.75 10.34 -15.10
N GLU A 85 2.95 10.81 -14.74
CA GLU A 85 3.78 10.18 -13.69
C GLU A 85 3.69 10.99 -12.40
N ILE A 86 3.38 10.31 -11.29
CA ILE A 86 3.33 10.90 -9.96
C ILE A 86 4.35 10.17 -9.10
N THR A 87 5.28 10.92 -8.52
CA THR A 87 6.26 10.39 -7.56
C THR A 87 6.00 10.98 -6.18
N PHE A 88 5.91 10.16 -5.15
CA PHE A 88 5.63 10.59 -3.78
C PHE A 88 6.43 9.77 -2.77
N PRO A 89 6.76 10.33 -1.59
CA PRO A 89 7.43 9.59 -0.53
C PRO A 89 6.61 8.40 -0.04
N SER A 90 7.27 7.28 0.22
CA SER A 90 6.58 6.02 0.55
C SER A 90 5.78 6.09 1.86
N GLU A 91 6.27 6.89 2.81
CA GLU A 91 5.61 7.18 4.09
C GLU A 91 4.22 7.80 3.91
N MET A 92 3.97 8.53 2.82
CA MET A 92 2.71 9.23 2.58
C MET A 92 1.58 8.31 2.08
N THR A 93 1.87 7.06 1.73
CA THR A 93 0.86 6.09 1.25
C THR A 93 -0.14 5.69 2.34
N ASN A 94 0.31 5.71 3.60
CA ASN A 94 -0.47 5.28 4.76
C ASN A 94 -1.06 6.47 5.55
N HIS A 95 -0.83 7.72 5.11
CA HIS A 95 -1.37 8.90 5.78
C HIS A 95 -2.68 9.36 5.10
N PRO A 96 -3.85 9.15 5.74
CA PRO A 96 -5.11 9.67 5.22
C PRO A 96 -5.01 11.21 5.10
N GLY A 97 -5.42 11.75 3.95
CA GLY A 97 -5.46 13.19 3.69
C GLY A 97 -4.33 13.79 2.84
N PHE A 98 -3.39 12.99 2.30
CA PHE A 98 -2.40 13.50 1.34
C PHE A 98 -2.61 13.00 -0.08
N LEU A 99 -2.81 11.69 -0.27
CA LEU A 99 -3.06 11.09 -1.58
C LEU A 99 -4.21 10.07 -1.47
N GLU A 100 -5.28 10.30 -2.22
CA GLU A 100 -6.46 9.43 -2.22
C GLU A 100 -6.78 8.95 -3.63
N PHE A 101 -7.15 7.68 -3.74
CA PHE A 101 -7.56 7.03 -4.98
C PHE A 101 -9.02 6.62 -4.83
N THR A 102 -9.89 7.18 -5.67
CA THR A 102 -11.31 6.88 -5.67
C THR A 102 -11.70 6.34 -7.03
N ARG A 103 -12.36 5.17 -7.07
CA ARG A 103 -12.98 4.67 -8.28
C ARG A 103 -14.42 5.17 -8.34
N GLU A 104 -14.73 5.94 -9.36
CA GLU A 104 -16.06 6.48 -9.59
C GLU A 104 -17.03 5.39 -10.07
N SER A 105 -18.34 5.63 -9.93
CA SER A 105 -19.39 4.71 -10.37
C SER A 105 -19.40 4.43 -11.88
N ASP A 106 -18.80 5.31 -12.68
CA ASP A 106 -18.64 5.16 -14.13
C ASP A 106 -17.34 4.44 -14.54
N GLY A 107 -16.54 3.99 -13.57
CA GLY A 107 -15.30 3.26 -13.79
C GLY A 107 -14.06 4.13 -13.93
N ARG A 108 -14.17 5.46 -13.90
CA ARG A 108 -13.01 6.36 -13.88
C ARG A 108 -12.27 6.29 -12.55
N MET A 109 -10.96 6.52 -12.60
CA MET A 109 -10.11 6.65 -11.42
C MET A 109 -9.84 8.13 -11.15
N THR A 110 -10.19 8.59 -9.95
CA THR A 110 -9.89 9.93 -9.45
C THR A 110 -8.72 9.83 -8.49
N ILE A 111 -7.66 10.61 -8.74
CA ILE A 111 -6.53 10.78 -7.82
C ILE A 111 -6.61 12.18 -7.21
N SER A 112 -6.76 12.24 -5.89
CA SER A 112 -6.82 13.50 -5.13
C SER A 112 -5.53 13.72 -4.36
N ILE A 113 -4.83 14.81 -4.66
CA ILE A 113 -3.69 15.29 -3.87
C ILE A 113 -4.20 16.39 -2.95
N LYS A 114 -4.16 16.14 -1.64
CA LYS A 114 -4.73 17.00 -0.60
C LYS A 114 -3.62 17.61 0.28
N ASN A 115 -3.98 18.59 1.11
CA ASN A 115 -3.05 19.30 2.00
C ASN A 115 -1.86 19.96 1.28
N VAL A 116 -2.08 20.48 0.06
CA VAL A 116 -1.07 21.17 -0.74
C VAL A 116 -1.12 22.68 -0.47
N ALA A 117 -0.06 23.24 0.11
CA ALA A 117 0.06 24.68 0.34
C ALA A 117 0.59 25.43 -0.90
N HIS A 118 1.50 24.81 -1.65
CA HIS A 118 2.17 25.42 -2.80
C HIS A 118 2.40 24.39 -3.90
N ILE A 119 2.32 24.85 -5.16
CA ILE A 119 2.59 24.05 -6.37
C ILE A 119 3.64 24.79 -7.18
N GLU A 120 4.69 24.08 -7.59
CA GLU A 120 5.74 24.59 -8.46
C GLU A 120 5.89 23.72 -9.72
N ASN A 121 6.29 24.35 -10.84
CA ASN A 121 6.60 23.66 -12.09
C ASN A 121 8.13 23.52 -12.19
N ARG A 122 8.62 22.29 -12.37
CA ARG A 122 10.04 21.96 -12.50
C ARG A 122 10.33 21.17 -13.77
#